data_AF-A0A7C4N9H3-F1
#
_entry.id   AF-A0A7C4N9H3-F1
#
_cell.length_a   1.000
_cell.length_b   1.000
_cell.length_c   1.000
_cell.angle_alpha   90.00
_cell.angle_beta   90.00
_cell.angle_gamma   90.00
#
_symmetry.space_group_name_H-M   'P 1'
#
loop_
_entity.id
_entity.type
_entity.pdbx_description
1 polymer ?
#
loop_
_entity_poly.entity_id
_entity_poly.type
_entity_poly.pdbx_seq_one_letter_code
_entity_poly.pdbx_strand_id
1 'polypeptide(L)'
;TGKRVKLDIEEIVKPDLVAQLVADNIAQQIERRIPHNRAMKKAIQSAMQRGALGIKIECAGRLNGSDMKRTDKQMEGRIPRNTLRADIDFAKAEADTTYGKIGVKVWIYKGDILPDMPQEEVTRPSRTQQQGPRDRRERRGGRGSRREGGERGDRHSAASPTAAEKSDGVAPA
;
A
#
# COMPACT_ATOMS: atom_id res chain seq x y z
N THR A 1 17.76 -12.27 42.98
CA THR A 1 17.46 -11.60 41.69
C THR A 1 16.26 -12.26 40.96
N GLY A 2 15.21 -12.65 41.68
CA GLY A 2 14.08 -13.43 41.12
C GLY A 2 12.73 -12.71 41.23
N LYS A 3 12.57 -11.57 40.56
CA LYS A 3 11.26 -10.91 40.45
C LYS A 3 10.47 -11.55 39.29
N ARG A 4 9.19 -11.84 39.50
CA ARG A 4 8.30 -12.37 38.46
C ARG A 4 8.01 -11.25 37.45
N VAL A 5 8.54 -11.38 36.24
CA VAL A 5 8.29 -10.47 35.11
C VAL A 5 7.11 -11.02 34.31
N LYS A 6 6.15 -10.17 33.98
CA LYS A 6 5.09 -10.47 33.01
C LYS A 6 5.51 -9.85 31.67
N LEU A 7 5.33 -10.61 30.59
CA LEU A 7 5.66 -10.20 29.23
C LEU A 7 4.37 -10.09 28.44
N ASP A 8 4.12 -8.91 27.87
CA ASP A 8 3.02 -8.67 26.94
C ASP A 8 3.62 -8.58 25.52
N ILE A 9 3.03 -9.28 24.57
CA ILE A 9 3.52 -9.39 23.19
C ILE A 9 2.59 -8.57 22.30
N GLU A 10 3.13 -7.53 21.68
CA GLU A 10 2.42 -6.72 20.69
C GLU A 10 2.92 -7.06 19.28
N GLU A 11 2.00 -7.37 18.37
CA GLU A 11 2.32 -7.66 16.98
C GLU A 11 2.44 -6.38 16.16
N ILE A 12 3.49 -6.31 15.33
CA ILE A 12 3.71 -5.21 14.40
C ILE A 12 3.14 -5.60 13.02
N VAL A 13 2.00 -5.01 12.65
CA VAL A 13 1.30 -5.31 11.38
C VAL A 13 2.11 -4.88 10.15
N LYS A 14 2.86 -3.77 10.25
CA LYS A 14 3.61 -3.16 9.13
C LYS A 14 5.06 -2.87 9.55
N PRO A 15 5.99 -3.83 9.41
CA PRO A 15 7.37 -3.64 9.86
C PRO A 15 8.12 -2.57 9.05
N ASP A 16 7.75 -2.37 7.79
CA ASP A 16 8.38 -1.40 6.89
C ASP A 16 8.11 0.07 7.26
N LEU A 17 7.14 0.33 8.14
CA LEU A 17 6.86 1.68 8.65
C LEU A 17 7.61 2.00 9.95
N VAL A 18 8.19 0.99 10.61
CA VAL A 18 8.92 1.15 11.86
C VAL A 18 10.39 1.40 11.55
N ALA A 19 10.91 2.56 11.94
CA ALA A 19 12.26 2.97 11.55
C ALA A 19 13.33 1.99 12.07
N GLN A 20 13.15 1.45 13.29
CA GLN A 20 14.10 0.52 13.90
C GLN A 20 14.24 -0.77 13.10
N LEU A 21 13.12 -1.41 12.73
CA LEU A 21 13.13 -2.65 11.96
C LEU A 21 13.74 -2.45 10.57
N VAL A 22 13.47 -1.30 9.94
CA VAL A 22 14.07 -0.96 8.65
C VAL A 22 15.59 -0.75 8.79
N ALA A 23 16.03 -0.05 9.83
CA ALA A 23 17.46 0.17 10.10
C ALA A 23 18.20 -1.15 10.35
N ASP A 24 17.64 -2.03 11.18
CA ASP A 24 18.23 -3.34 11.49
C ASP A 24 18.27 -4.24 10.25
N ASN A 25 17.22 -4.20 9.42
CA ASN A 25 17.19 -4.95 8.16
C ASN A 25 18.32 -4.50 7.20
N ILE A 26 18.53 -3.18 7.07
CA ILE A 26 19.62 -2.63 6.25
C ILE A 26 20.98 -3.02 6.83
N ALA A 27 21.15 -2.94 8.15
CA ALA A 27 22.38 -3.34 8.82
C ALA A 27 22.71 -4.81 8.53
N GLN A 28 21.74 -5.71 8.72
CA GLN A 28 21.89 -7.14 8.40
C GLN A 28 22.23 -7.39 6.92
N GLN A 29 21.65 -6.62 6.00
CA GLN A 29 21.98 -6.74 4.58
C GLN A 29 23.44 -6.33 4.30
N ILE A 30 23.92 -5.27 4.94
CA ILE A 30 25.30 -4.79 4.80
C ILE A 30 26.29 -5.81 5.39
N GLU A 31 25.97 -6.42 6.53
CA GLU A 31 26.78 -7.50 7.13
C GLU A 31 26.88 -8.72 6.22
N ARG A 32 25.80 -9.05 5.51
CA ARG A 32 25.76 -10.10 4.47
C ARG A 32 26.46 -9.69 3.17
N ARG A 33 27.24 -8.60 3.18
CA ARG A 33 28.01 -8.07 2.03
C ARG A 33 27.15 -7.63 0.84
N ILE A 34 25.88 -7.28 1.08
CA ILE A 34 25.06 -6.64 0.05
C ILE A 34 25.52 -5.18 -0.08
N PRO A 35 25.69 -4.64 -1.30
CA PRO A 35 26.04 -3.24 -1.48
C PRO A 35 25.02 -2.31 -0.80
N HIS A 36 25.50 -1.41 0.05
CA HIS A 36 24.66 -0.45 0.80
C HIS A 36 23.67 0.32 -0.10
N ASN A 37 24.08 0.71 -1.31
CA ASN A 37 23.20 1.39 -2.27
C ASN A 37 22.00 0.54 -2.70
N ARG A 38 22.19 -0.77 -2.84
CA ARG A 38 21.10 -1.69 -3.18
C ARG A 38 20.17 -1.88 -1.98
N ALA A 39 20.74 -2.07 -0.79
CA ALA A 39 19.98 -2.22 0.44
C ALA A 39 19.11 -0.98 0.74
N MET A 40 19.69 0.23 0.59
CA MET A 40 18.99 1.50 0.77
C MET A 40 17.85 1.68 -0.24
N LYS A 41 18.11 1.53 -1.55
CA LYS A 41 17.05 1.64 -2.57
C LYS A 41 15.91 0.67 -2.34
N LYS A 42 16.22 -0.58 -1.99
CA LYS A 42 15.21 -1.60 -1.69
C LYS A 42 14.37 -1.24 -0.47
N ALA A 43 15.00 -0.76 0.60
CA ALA A 43 14.31 -0.35 1.81
C ALA A 43 13.39 0.86 1.57
N ILE A 44 13.86 1.84 0.80
CA ILE A 44 13.06 3.02 0.41
C ILE A 44 11.81 2.58 -0.37
N GLN A 45 11.99 1.74 -1.39
CA GLN A 45 10.89 1.24 -2.20
C GLN A 45 9.86 0.47 -1.36
N SER A 46 10.32 -0.39 -0.43
CA SER A 46 9.44 -1.14 0.47
C SER A 46 8.63 -0.21 1.37
N ALA A 47 9.26 0.80 1.97
CA ALA A 47 8.61 1.75 2.86
C ALA A 47 7.59 2.63 2.13
N MET A 48 7.94 3.14 0.94
CA MET A 48 7.04 3.94 0.11
C MET A 48 5.83 3.11 -0.36
N GLN A 49 6.03 1.85 -0.77
CA GLN A 49 4.94 0.95 -1.17
C GLN A 49 3.97 0.66 -0.01
N ARG A 50 4.45 0.69 1.23
CA ARG A 50 3.67 0.45 2.45
C ARG A 50 2.96 1.70 2.98
N GLY A 51 3.10 2.84 2.31
CA GLY A 51 2.37 4.07 2.59
C GLY A 51 3.13 5.09 3.44
N ALA A 52 4.46 5.01 3.54
CA ALA A 52 5.25 6.10 4.09
C ALA A 52 5.13 7.34 3.18
N LEU A 53 4.95 8.52 3.77
CA LEU A 53 4.89 9.79 3.03
C LEU A 53 6.29 10.33 2.68
N GLY A 54 7.29 9.87 3.40
CA GLY A 54 8.69 10.09 3.06
C GLY A 54 9.62 9.23 3.90
N ILE A 55 10.78 8.91 3.33
CA ILE A 55 11.82 8.14 3.98
C ILE A 55 13.19 8.71 3.62
N LYS A 56 14.05 8.86 4.63
CA LYS A 56 15.46 9.22 4.44
C LYS A 56 16.31 8.19 5.14
N ILE A 57 17.34 7.74 4.44
CA ILE A 57 18.32 6.79 4.94
C ILE A 57 19.69 7.42 4.76
N GLU A 58 20.50 7.37 5.81
CA GLU A 58 21.88 7.85 5.79
C GLU A 58 22.78 6.73 6.31
N CYS A 59 23.70 6.26 5.46
CA CYS A 59 24.71 5.29 5.82
C CYS A 59 26.06 6.00 5.91
N ALA A 60 26.73 5.90 7.06
CA ALA A 60 28.03 6.51 7.30
C ALA A 60 29.06 5.48 7.75
N GLY A 61 30.25 5.51 7.16
CA GLY A 61 31.35 4.62 7.54
C GLY A 61 32.23 4.23 6.35
N ARG A 62 32.93 3.10 6.49
CA ARG A 62 33.76 2.49 5.42
C ARG A 62 32.88 1.72 4.44
N LEU A 63 32.08 2.44 3.68
CA LEU A 63 31.09 1.84 2.79
C LEU A 63 31.76 1.00 1.70
N ASN A 64 31.27 -0.22 1.49
CA ASN A 64 31.85 -1.23 0.59
C ASN A 64 33.35 -1.52 0.81
N GLY A 65 33.86 -1.33 2.04
CA GLY A 65 35.27 -1.62 2.36
C GLY A 65 36.26 -0.56 1.87
N SER A 66 35.78 0.65 1.54
CA SER A 66 36.67 1.78 1.23
C SER A 66 37.55 2.14 2.43
N ASP A 67 38.78 2.59 2.16
CA ASP A 67 39.73 3.03 3.19
C ASP A 67 39.31 4.34 3.86
N MET A 68 38.55 5.18 3.16
CA MET A 68 38.06 6.45 3.69
C MET A 68 36.58 6.36 4.04
N LYS A 69 36.22 6.91 5.20
CA LYS A 69 34.81 6.98 5.59
C LYS A 69 34.05 7.94 4.66
N ARG A 70 32.86 7.52 4.25
CA ARG A 70 31.94 8.35 3.47
C ARG A 70 30.54 8.28 4.07
N THR A 71 29.74 9.30 3.80
CA THR A 71 28.33 9.35 4.17
C THR A 71 27.51 9.39 2.88
N ASP A 72 26.73 8.35 2.65
CA ASP A 72 25.77 8.31 1.55
C ASP A 72 24.36 8.52 2.12
N LYS A 73 23.58 9.37 1.44
CA LYS A 73 22.23 9.72 1.85
C LYS A 73 21.30 9.51 0.68
N GLN A 74 20.24 8.75 0.91
CA GLN A 74 19.14 8.58 -0.03
C GLN A 74 17.86 9.05 0.64
N MET A 75 17.05 9.81 -0.09
CA MET A 75 15.75 10.26 0.39
C MET A 75 14.72 10.16 -0.72
N GLU A 76 13.49 9.86 -0.34
CA GLU A 76 12.33 9.86 -1.20
C GLU A 76 11.12 10.40 -0.43
N GLY A 77 10.24 11.15 -1.12
CA GLY A 77 9.09 11.80 -0.50
C GLY A 77 9.45 13.03 0.35
N ARG A 78 8.57 13.37 1.30
CA ARG A 78 8.68 14.58 2.13
C ARG A 78 9.08 14.24 3.56
N ILE A 79 10.05 14.97 4.12
CA ILE A 79 10.48 14.78 5.53
C ILE A 79 10.73 16.14 6.19
N PRO A 80 9.69 16.71 6.82
CA PRO A 80 9.79 18.03 7.43
C PRO A 80 10.41 17.96 8.83
N ARG A 81 11.74 18.02 8.92
CA ARG A 81 12.50 17.91 10.20
C ARG A 81 12.25 19.05 11.21
N ASN A 82 11.77 20.20 10.74
CA ASN A 82 11.57 21.38 11.60
C ASN A 82 10.11 21.49 12.09
N THR A 83 9.23 20.61 11.61
CA THR A 83 7.80 20.65 11.90
C THR A 83 7.50 19.72 13.06
N LEU A 84 7.28 20.27 14.26
CA LEU A 84 7.04 19.47 15.48
C LEU A 84 5.77 18.61 15.41
N ARG A 85 4.78 19.01 14.61
CA ARG A 85 3.55 18.23 14.38
C ARG A 85 3.72 17.03 13.44
N ALA A 86 4.88 16.88 12.82
CA ALA A 86 5.16 15.77 11.92
C ALA A 86 5.50 14.52 12.74
N ASP A 87 4.77 13.42 12.53
CA ASP A 87 5.13 12.11 13.07
C ASP A 87 6.30 11.54 12.25
N ILE A 88 7.49 11.70 12.82
CA ILE A 88 8.75 11.24 12.24
C ILE A 88 9.34 10.20 13.18
N ASP A 89 9.33 8.96 12.73
CA ASP A 89 10.00 7.85 13.39
C ASP A 89 11.49 7.88 13.03
N PHE A 90 12.36 7.85 14.04
CA PHE A 90 13.80 7.88 13.88
C PHE A 90 14.44 6.70 14.57
N ALA A 91 15.33 6.02 13.84
CA ALA A 91 16.12 4.95 14.39
C ALA A 91 17.56 4.98 13.90
N LYS A 92 18.42 4.35 14.69
CA LYS A 92 19.81 4.09 14.34
C LYS A 92 20.10 2.60 14.50
N ALA A 93 20.89 2.06 13.59
CA ALA A 93 21.44 0.73 13.68
C ALA A 93 22.93 0.78 13.34
N GLU A 94 23.69 -0.16 13.91
CA GLU A 94 25.10 -0.36 13.58
C GLU A 94 25.24 -1.71 12.89
N ALA A 95 25.99 -1.74 11.78
CA ALA A 95 26.34 -2.96 11.07
C ALA A 95 27.80 -3.31 11.36
N ASP A 96 28.04 -4.52 11.86
CA ASP A 96 29.37 -5.01 12.16
C ASP A 96 29.98 -5.70 10.94
N THR A 97 30.85 -4.96 10.23
CA THR A 97 31.55 -5.49 9.05
C THR A 97 33.01 -5.83 9.36
N THR A 98 33.65 -6.62 8.50
CA THR A 98 35.07 -6.97 8.64
C THR A 98 36.01 -5.77 8.66
N TYR A 99 35.59 -4.64 8.09
CA TYR A 99 36.40 -3.43 7.99
C TYR A 99 36.07 -2.41 9.10
N GLY A 100 35.15 -2.74 10.00
CA GLY A 100 34.69 -1.89 11.09
C GLY A 100 33.17 -1.71 11.10
N LYS A 101 32.72 -0.70 11.85
CA LYS A 101 31.30 -0.40 12.02
C LYS A 101 30.78 0.56 10.94
N ILE A 102 29.61 0.26 10.39
CA ILE A 102 28.86 1.16 9.52
C ILE A 102 27.60 1.60 10.26
N GLY A 103 27.41 2.90 10.41
CA GLY A 103 26.21 3.46 11.03
C GLY A 103 25.10 3.69 10.00
N VAL A 104 23.91 3.21 10.29
CA VAL A 104 22.70 3.42 9.49
C VAL A 104 21.73 4.28 10.31
N LYS A 105 21.27 5.38 9.73
CA LYS A 105 20.24 6.24 10.32
C LYS A 105 19.04 6.27 9.39
N VAL A 106 17.85 6.05 9.94
CA VAL A 106 16.60 6.01 9.18
C VAL A 106 15.62 7.02 9.78
N TRP A 107 14.99 7.80 8.92
CA TRP A 107 13.85 8.66 9.24
C TRP A 107 12.68 8.23 8.37
N ILE A 108 11.53 7.96 8.98
CA ILE A 108 10.27 7.64 8.28
C ILE A 108 9.23 8.66 8.70
N TYR A 109 8.66 9.36 7.73
CA TYR A 109 7.55 10.28 7.93
C TYR A 109 6.23 9.56 7.66
N LYS A 110 5.41 9.43 8.70
CA LYS A 110 4.12 8.71 8.65
C LYS A 110 2.92 9.64 8.38
N GLY A 111 3.05 10.93 8.70
CA GLY A 111 1.96 11.89 8.62
C GLY A 111 2.12 13.03 9.61
N ASP A 112 1.19 13.98 9.57
CA ASP A 112 1.05 14.96 10.64
C ASP A 112 0.14 14.37 11.72
N ILE A 113 0.56 14.41 12.98
CA ILE A 113 -0.34 14.18 14.11
C ILE A 113 -1.17 15.44 14.28
N LEU A 114 -2.43 15.38 13.88
CA LEU A 114 -3.42 16.34 14.39
C LEU A 114 -3.61 15.96 15.87
N PRO A 115 -3.38 16.87 16.84
CA PRO A 115 -3.75 16.58 18.21
C PRO A 115 -5.25 16.31 18.23
N ASP A 116 -5.62 15.08 18.58
CA ASP A 116 -7.01 14.61 18.55
C ASP A 116 -7.89 15.54 19.38
N MET A 117 -8.83 16.22 18.70
CA MET A 117 -10.16 16.31 19.27
C MET A 117 -10.69 14.87 19.29
N PRO A 118 -11.25 14.37 20.41
CA PRO A 118 -11.74 13.00 20.49
C PRO A 118 -12.71 12.76 19.34
N GLN A 119 -12.34 11.86 18.43
CA GLN A 119 -13.24 11.41 17.38
C GLN A 119 -14.27 10.51 18.05
N GLU A 120 -15.44 11.07 18.38
CA GLU A 120 -16.61 10.27 18.66
C GLU A 120 -16.85 9.37 17.44
N GLU A 121 -16.71 8.07 17.65
CA GLU A 121 -17.14 7.06 16.68
C GLU A 121 -18.59 7.35 16.32
N VAL A 122 -18.82 7.88 15.11
CA VAL A 122 -20.16 7.98 14.54
C VAL A 122 -20.59 6.55 14.22
N THR A 123 -21.05 5.82 15.23
CA THR A 123 -21.85 4.61 15.07
C THR A 123 -23.14 5.06 14.38
N ARG A 124 -23.13 5.07 13.05
CA ARG A 124 -24.37 5.23 12.27
C ARG A 124 -25.13 3.92 12.41
N PRO A 125 -26.28 3.85 13.11
CA PRO A 125 -27.09 2.65 13.06
C PRO A 125 -27.55 2.47 11.62
N SER A 126 -27.17 1.34 11.03
CA SER A 126 -27.69 0.85 9.77
C SER A 126 -29.21 0.73 9.91
N ARG A 127 -29.92 1.62 9.23
CA ARG A 127 -31.37 1.60 9.08
C ARG A 127 -31.73 0.43 8.17
N THR A 128 -31.65 -0.79 8.71
CA THR A 128 -32.13 -2.00 8.04
C THR A 128 -33.63 -1.87 7.85
N GLN A 129 -34.03 -1.86 6.58
CA GLN A 129 -35.39 -1.96 6.12
C GLN A 129 -36.07 -3.15 6.81
N GLN A 130 -37.13 -2.88 7.57
CA GLN A 130 -38.13 -3.90 7.87
C GLN A 130 -39.46 -3.43 7.32
N GLN A 131 -39.77 -3.98 6.14
CA GLN A 131 -41.04 -3.89 5.45
C GLN A 131 -42.00 -4.93 6.02
N GLY A 132 -43.23 -4.49 6.33
CA GLY A 132 -44.47 -5.27 6.25
C GLY A 132 -45.00 -5.90 7.55
N PRO A 133 -46.32 -6.18 7.65
CA PRO A 133 -47.33 -6.19 6.57
C PRO A 133 -48.52 -5.23 6.81
N ARG A 134 -48.97 -4.52 5.77
CA ARG A 134 -50.29 -3.86 5.78
C ARG A 134 -51.36 -4.87 5.37
N ASP A 135 -52.32 -4.97 6.28
CA ASP A 135 -53.41 -5.92 6.28
C ASP A 135 -54.35 -5.76 5.07
N ARG A 136 -54.92 -6.90 4.69
CA ARG A 136 -55.58 -7.21 3.43
C ARG A 136 -57.09 -7.12 3.58
N ARG A 137 -57.69 -5.99 3.21
CA ARG A 137 -59.15 -5.80 2.94
C ARG A 137 -59.24 -4.62 1.95
N GLU A 138 -59.98 -4.61 0.84
CA GLU A 138 -61.24 -5.26 0.49
C GLU A 138 -61.46 -5.17 -1.04
N ARG A 139 -61.97 -6.27 -1.62
CA ARG A 139 -63.13 -6.34 -2.54
C ARG A 139 -63.32 -5.30 -3.68
N ARG A 140 -63.31 -5.86 -4.91
CA ARG A 140 -64.49 -6.05 -5.82
C ARG A 140 -64.66 -5.13 -7.05
N GLY A 141 -64.71 -5.78 -8.21
CA GLY A 141 -65.38 -5.35 -9.46
C GLY A 141 -64.43 -4.70 -10.48
N GLY A 142 -64.45 -4.94 -11.79
CA GLY A 142 -65.26 -5.76 -12.70
C GLY A 142 -64.45 -5.93 -14.01
N ARG A 143 -64.54 -7.05 -14.73
CA ARG A 143 -65.50 -7.39 -15.80
C ARG A 143 -65.07 -6.89 -17.21
N GLY A 144 -64.67 -7.87 -18.04
CA GLY A 144 -64.71 -7.85 -19.52
C GLY A 144 -63.50 -7.20 -20.21
N SER A 145 -62.99 -7.64 -21.37
CA SER A 145 -63.49 -8.60 -22.36
C SER A 145 -62.45 -8.78 -23.49
N ARG A 146 -62.53 -9.92 -24.22
CA ARG A 146 -62.15 -10.16 -25.64
C ARG A 146 -60.64 -10.14 -25.99
N ARG A 147 -60.00 -11.27 -26.32
CA ARG A 147 -60.05 -12.18 -27.50
C ARG A 147 -59.51 -11.58 -28.81
N GLU A 148 -58.81 -12.47 -29.53
CA GLU A 148 -58.16 -12.39 -30.87
C GLU A 148 -56.72 -11.89 -30.79
N GLY A 149 -55.68 -12.58 -31.30
CA GLY A 149 -55.61 -13.63 -32.32
C GLY A 149 -54.53 -13.18 -33.31
N GLY A 150 -53.57 -14.04 -33.70
CA GLY A 150 -52.60 -13.67 -34.73
C GLY A 150 -51.29 -14.42 -34.71
N GLU A 151 -51.25 -15.49 -35.51
CA GLU A 151 -50.14 -16.36 -35.84
C GLU A 151 -49.26 -15.74 -36.96
N ARG A 152 -48.00 -16.19 -37.06
CA ARG A 152 -47.12 -16.25 -38.26
C ARG A 152 -46.27 -15.03 -38.64
N GLY A 153 -45.00 -15.33 -38.97
CA GLY A 153 -44.36 -14.73 -40.14
C GLY A 153 -42.87 -14.41 -40.04
N ASP A 154 -42.04 -15.44 -40.19
CA ASP A 154 -40.81 -15.47 -41.00
C ASP A 154 -40.42 -14.20 -41.81
N ARG A 155 -39.18 -13.70 -41.64
CA ARG A 155 -38.13 -13.69 -42.70
C ARG A 155 -36.87 -12.85 -42.37
N HIS A 156 -35.74 -13.56 -42.39
CA HIS A 156 -34.44 -13.26 -43.01
C HIS A 156 -34.05 -11.85 -43.54
N SER A 157 -32.77 -11.54 -43.24
CA SER A 157 -31.71 -11.01 -44.11
C SER A 157 -31.58 -9.51 -44.42
N ALA A 158 -30.45 -8.94 -43.98
CA ALA A 158 -29.52 -8.12 -44.77
C ALA A 158 -28.18 -8.02 -43.99
N ALA A 159 -27.16 -8.81 -44.33
CA ALA A 159 -26.10 -8.50 -45.32
C ALA A 159 -25.17 -7.36 -44.88
N SER A 160 -24.02 -7.73 -44.31
CA SER A 160 -22.82 -6.89 -44.24
C SER A 160 -22.03 -7.01 -45.55
N PRO A 161 -21.61 -5.91 -46.20
CA PRO A 161 -20.75 -6.02 -47.37
C PRO A 161 -19.29 -6.24 -46.97
N THR A 162 -18.72 -7.29 -47.56
CA THR A 162 -17.30 -7.59 -47.70
C THR A 162 -16.72 -6.89 -48.93
N ALA A 163 -15.50 -6.35 -48.84
CA ALA A 163 -14.48 -6.32 -49.89
C ALA A 163 -13.14 -5.95 -49.20
N ALA A 164 -12.15 -6.84 -49.08
CA ALA A 164 -11.24 -7.34 -50.13
C ALA A 164 -10.34 -6.22 -50.68
N GLU A 165 -9.02 -6.31 -50.89
CA GLU A 165 -7.95 -7.32 -50.78
C GLU A 165 -6.70 -6.57 -51.30
N LYS A 166 -5.48 -6.70 -50.75
CA LYS A 166 -4.29 -7.40 -51.32
C LYS A 166 -3.05 -6.74 -50.67
N SER A 167 -2.20 -7.43 -49.93
CA SER A 167 -1.16 -8.43 -50.28
C SER A 167 0.17 -7.83 -50.75
N ASP A 168 1.24 -8.55 -50.39
CA ASP A 168 2.67 -8.41 -50.74
C ASP A 168 3.49 -7.55 -49.78
N GLY A 169 4.61 -8.00 -49.18
CA GLY A 169 5.37 -9.22 -49.37
C GLY A 169 6.55 -9.31 -48.37
N VAL A 170 7.07 -10.52 -48.25
CA VAL A 170 8.23 -11.01 -47.48
C VAL A 170 9.54 -10.37 -48.03
N ALA A 171 10.55 -9.97 -47.24
CA ALA A 171 11.63 -10.84 -46.74
C ALA A 171 12.61 -10.09 -45.80
N PRO A 172 13.35 -10.81 -44.93
CA PRO A 172 14.43 -10.28 -44.09
C PRO A 172 15.83 -10.47 -44.72
N ALA A 173 16.78 -9.62 -44.30
CA ALA A 173 18.22 -9.84 -44.33
C ALA A 173 18.87 -9.08 -43.17
#